data_AF-A0A1X7UM88-F1
#
_entry.id   AF-A0A1X7UM88-F1
#
_cell.length_a   1.000
_cell.length_b   1.000
_cell.length_c   1.000
_cell.angle_alpha   90.00
_cell.angle_beta   90.00
_cell.angle_gamma   90.00
#
_symmetry.space_group_name_H-M   'P 1'
#
loop_
_entity.id
_entity.type
_entity.pdbx_description
1 polymer ?
#
loop_
_entity_poly.entity_id
_entity_poly.type
_entity_poly.pdbx_seq_one_letter_code
_entity_poly.pdbx_strand_id
1 'polypeptide(L)'
;MHNILEGCAPYMVKELVKSLISKRFVTLQELNDHISMFPYSPIDVRNKPIVISPATLNSTGHSMKQKAAQMWCLCCLLPLLIGDKIPESDLRWQNFLILLSIMDLIFAPKVSQDDISYLSILIQDHHSSFSQHYPSCNITPKLHYMVHYPTWISRCGPLSRF
;
A
#
# COMPACT_ATOMS: atom_id res chain seq x y z
N MET A 1 -3.10 -6.19 11.34
CA MET A 1 -3.52 -5.64 10.02
C MET A 1 -3.75 -4.13 10.01
N HIS A 2 -4.37 -3.56 11.05
CA HIS A 2 -4.73 -2.14 11.15
C HIS A 2 -3.57 -1.13 10.96
N ASN A 3 -2.38 -1.41 11.52
CA ASN A 3 -1.21 -0.52 11.36
C ASN A 3 -0.85 -0.28 9.88
N ILE A 4 -0.99 -1.32 9.04
CA ILE A 4 -0.77 -1.18 7.60
C ILE A 4 -1.91 -0.39 6.98
N LEU A 5 -3.16 -0.85 7.16
CA LEU A 5 -4.31 -0.29 6.43
C LEU A 5 -4.73 1.11 6.86
N GLU A 6 -4.32 1.57 8.04
CA GLU A 6 -4.65 2.90 8.57
C GLU A 6 -3.41 3.78 8.78
N GLY A 7 -2.27 3.35 8.26
CA GLY A 7 -0.99 4.02 8.46
C GLY A 7 -0.12 3.92 7.23
N CYS A 8 0.51 2.75 7.08
CA CYS A 8 1.50 2.51 6.04
C CYS A 8 0.89 2.63 4.64
N ALA A 9 -0.17 1.89 4.35
CA ALA A 9 -0.80 1.88 3.03
C ALA A 9 -1.38 3.24 2.62
N PRO A 10 -2.20 3.94 3.44
CA PRO A 10 -2.68 5.28 3.08
C PRO A 10 -1.54 6.25 2.80
N TYR A 11 -0.48 6.22 3.62
CA TYR A 11 0.67 7.10 3.43
C TYR A 11 1.38 6.83 2.11
N MET A 12 1.75 5.56 1.89
CA MET A 12 2.50 5.12 0.71
C MET A 12 1.72 5.38 -0.58
N VAL A 13 0.44 5.00 -0.61
CA VAL A 13 -0.42 5.20 -1.78
C VAL A 13 -0.61 6.69 -2.07
N LYS A 14 -0.74 7.53 -1.04
CA LYS A 14 -0.84 8.98 -1.22
C LYS A 14 0.39 9.56 -1.91
N GLU A 15 1.58 9.23 -1.42
CA GLU A 15 2.84 9.75 -1.97
C GLU A 15 3.14 9.16 -3.36
N LEU A 16 2.77 7.89 -3.59
CA LEU A 16 2.82 7.27 -4.90
C LEU A 16 1.92 8.03 -5.89
N VAL A 17 0.63 8.21 -5.57
CA VAL A 17 -0.32 8.88 -6.48
C VAL A 17 0.13 10.30 -6.82
N LYS A 18 0.61 11.08 -5.83
CA LYS A 18 1.24 12.39 -6.08
C LYS A 18 2.39 12.29 -7.08
N SER A 19 3.26 11.29 -6.91
CA SER A 19 4.40 11.07 -7.80
C SER A 19 3.99 10.70 -9.21
N LEU A 20 2.98 9.85 -9.38
CA LEU A 20 2.56 9.40 -10.70
C LEU A 20 1.88 10.55 -11.47
N ILE A 21 1.13 11.39 -10.76
CA ILE A 21 0.53 12.60 -11.32
C ILE A 21 1.60 13.63 -11.70
N SER A 22 2.60 13.87 -10.85
CA SER A 22 3.67 14.83 -11.18
C SER A 22 4.51 14.37 -12.37
N LYS A 23 4.73 13.07 -12.53
CA LYS A 23 5.37 12.45 -13.70
C LYS A 23 4.47 12.36 -14.94
N ARG A 24 3.19 12.73 -14.82
CA ARG A 24 2.17 12.67 -15.88
C ARG A 24 1.92 11.25 -16.42
N PHE A 25 2.13 10.22 -15.61
CA PHE A 25 1.77 8.84 -15.99
C PHE A 25 0.25 8.61 -15.90
N VAL A 26 -0.39 9.27 -14.93
CA VAL A 26 -1.85 9.26 -14.76
C VAL A 26 -2.31 10.61 -14.24
N THR A 27 -3.56 10.99 -14.52
CA THR A 27 -4.23 12.12 -13.87
C THR A 27 -5.08 11.65 -12.69
N LEU A 28 -5.39 12.57 -11.77
CA LEU A 28 -6.30 12.27 -10.67
C LEU A 28 -7.70 11.90 -11.18
N GLN A 29 -8.14 12.53 -12.27
CA GLN A 29 -9.44 12.24 -12.88
C GLN A 29 -9.47 10.81 -13.43
N GLU A 30 -8.48 10.41 -14.23
CA GLU A 30 -8.41 9.04 -14.75
C GLU A 30 -8.40 7.99 -13.65
N LEU A 31 -7.63 8.19 -12.58
CA LEU A 31 -7.62 7.27 -11.44
C LEU A 31 -9.01 7.19 -10.79
N ASN A 32 -9.69 8.32 -10.58
CA ASN A 32 -11.03 8.35 -10.00
C ASN A 32 -12.09 7.73 -10.91
N ASP A 33 -11.96 7.90 -12.23
CA ASP A 33 -12.83 7.27 -13.21
C ASP A 33 -12.66 5.75 -13.17
N HIS A 34 -11.40 5.27 -13.15
CA HIS A 34 -11.10 3.85 -13.00
C HIS A 34 -11.65 3.29 -11.68
N ILE A 35 -11.43 3.97 -10.54
CA ILE A 35 -12.03 3.57 -9.25
C ILE A 35 -13.56 3.51 -9.34
N SER A 36 -14.19 4.45 -10.04
CA SER A 36 -15.65 4.55 -10.10
C SER A 36 -16.26 3.48 -11.02
N MET A 37 -15.62 3.20 -12.15
CA MET A 37 -16.14 2.36 -13.22
C MET A 37 -15.66 0.90 -13.16
N PHE A 38 -14.67 0.58 -12.32
CA PHE A 38 -14.15 -0.78 -12.21
C PHE A 38 -15.29 -1.78 -11.88
N PRO A 39 -15.35 -2.95 -12.54
CA PRO A 39 -16.38 -3.95 -12.29
C PRO A 39 -16.06 -4.74 -11.01
N TYR A 40 -16.33 -4.13 -9.85
CA TYR A 40 -16.12 -4.78 -8.55
C TYR A 40 -16.92 -6.07 -8.43
N SER A 41 -16.30 -7.11 -7.87
CA SER A 41 -16.99 -8.35 -7.54
C SER A 41 -18.09 -8.08 -6.50
N PRO A 42 -19.10 -8.95 -6.39
CA PRO A 42 -20.12 -8.84 -5.33
C PRO A 42 -19.55 -8.82 -3.90
N ILE A 43 -18.35 -9.38 -3.72
CA ILE A 43 -17.64 -9.41 -2.43
C ILE A 43 -17.00 -8.04 -2.15
N ASP A 44 -16.40 -7.43 -3.17
CA ASP A 44 -15.66 -6.16 -3.05
C ASP A 44 -16.55 -4.93 -3.07
N VAL A 45 -17.77 -5.03 -3.62
CA VAL A 45 -18.68 -3.87 -3.80
C VAL A 45 -18.96 -3.13 -2.50
N ARG A 46 -19.00 -3.84 -1.37
CA ARG A 46 -19.20 -3.26 -0.02
C ARG A 46 -18.00 -2.45 0.45
N ASN A 47 -16.82 -2.77 -0.07
CA ASN A 47 -15.54 -2.15 0.28
C ASN A 47 -14.98 -1.32 -0.88
N LYS A 48 -15.83 -0.92 -1.85
CA LYS A 48 -15.44 -0.07 -2.96
C LYS A 48 -14.68 1.17 -2.45
N PRO A 49 -13.47 1.45 -2.96
CA PRO A 49 -12.74 2.66 -2.63
C PRO A 49 -13.52 3.92 -3.01
N ILE A 50 -13.42 4.94 -2.17
CA ILE A 50 -14.00 6.26 -2.45
C ILE A 50 -13.06 7.02 -3.38
N VAL A 51 -13.60 7.83 -4.29
CA VAL A 51 -12.78 8.72 -5.14
C VAL A 51 -11.92 9.65 -4.28
N ILE A 52 -10.71 9.92 -4.75
CA ILE A 52 -9.70 10.73 -4.06
C ILE A 52 -9.90 12.19 -4.47
N SER A 53 -10.22 13.06 -3.52
CA SER A 53 -10.36 14.49 -3.79
C SER A 53 -8.99 15.19 -3.85
N PRO A 54 -8.85 16.29 -4.63
CA PRO A 54 -7.64 17.10 -4.65
C PRO A 54 -7.25 17.59 -3.25
N ALA A 55 -8.23 17.97 -2.42
CA ALA A 55 -8.01 18.38 -1.03
C ALA A 55 -7.40 17.25 -0.18
N THR A 56 -7.85 16.00 -0.37
CA THR A 56 -7.28 14.84 0.32
C THR A 56 -5.84 14.62 -0.11
N LEU A 57 -5.56 14.67 -1.41
CA LEU A 57 -4.22 14.47 -1.97
C LEU A 57 -3.24 15.58 -1.51
N ASN A 58 -3.69 16.83 -1.46
CA ASN A 58 -2.86 17.99 -1.11
C ASN A 58 -2.78 18.28 0.40
N SER A 59 -3.58 17.59 1.22
CA SER A 59 -3.51 17.76 2.68
C SER A 59 -2.16 17.33 3.25
N THR A 60 -1.77 17.94 4.37
CA THR A 60 -0.49 17.68 5.06
C THR A 60 -0.41 16.31 5.74
N GLY A 61 -1.55 15.73 6.11
CA GLY A 61 -1.61 14.42 6.76
C GLY A 61 -1.42 13.24 5.79
N HIS A 62 -1.30 12.03 6.33
CA HIS A 62 -1.08 10.81 5.53
C HIS A 62 -2.38 10.08 5.12
N SER A 63 -3.54 10.61 5.49
CA SER A 63 -4.83 9.95 5.25
C SER A 63 -5.24 10.03 3.79
N MET A 64 -5.78 8.91 3.28
CA MET A 64 -6.46 8.82 1.98
C MET A 64 -7.99 8.84 2.12
N LYS A 65 -8.52 9.11 3.32
CA LYS A 65 -9.97 9.11 3.64
C LYS A 65 -10.70 7.82 3.26
N GLN A 66 -9.98 6.70 3.24
CA GLN A 66 -10.53 5.35 3.09
C GLN A 66 -10.69 4.70 4.47
N LYS A 67 -11.73 3.88 4.65
CA LYS A 67 -11.77 2.88 5.75
C LYS A 67 -10.73 1.79 5.48
N ALA A 68 -10.31 1.05 6.52
CA ALA A 68 -9.30 -0.01 6.38
C ALA A 68 -9.61 -1.01 5.25
N ALA A 69 -10.84 -1.52 5.17
CA ALA A 69 -11.25 -2.45 4.12
C ALA A 69 -11.27 -1.83 2.71
N GLN A 70 -11.61 -0.54 2.61
CA GLN A 70 -11.53 0.21 1.35
C GLN A 70 -10.09 0.46 0.92
N MET A 71 -9.20 0.72 1.89
CA MET A 71 -7.78 0.87 1.64
C MET A 71 -7.16 -0.45 1.15
N TRP A 72 -7.55 -1.58 1.76
CA TRP A 72 -7.16 -2.90 1.28
C TRP A 72 -7.60 -3.13 -0.16
N CYS A 73 -8.89 -2.90 -0.45
CA CYS A 73 -9.45 -3.02 -1.79
C CYS A 73 -8.70 -2.14 -2.80
N LEU A 74 -8.43 -0.88 -2.44
CA LEU A 74 -7.66 0.04 -3.28
C LEU A 74 -6.24 -0.49 -3.54
N CYS A 75 -5.53 -0.94 -2.51
CA CYS A 75 -4.18 -1.49 -2.66
C CYS A 75 -4.15 -2.68 -3.62
N CYS A 76 -5.05 -3.66 -3.44
CA CYS A 76 -5.11 -4.85 -4.29
C CYS A 76 -5.47 -4.52 -5.74
N LEU A 77 -6.35 -3.54 -5.95
CA LEU A 77 -6.84 -3.21 -7.29
C LEU A 77 -5.99 -2.16 -8.00
N LEU A 78 -5.19 -1.35 -7.30
CA LEU A 78 -4.42 -0.28 -7.93
C LEU A 78 -3.52 -0.76 -9.09
N PRO A 79 -2.83 -1.91 -9.00
CA PRO A 79 -2.10 -2.47 -10.15
C PRO A 79 -3.00 -2.79 -11.34
N LEU A 80 -4.24 -3.25 -11.11
CA LEU A 80 -5.20 -3.52 -12.18
C LEU A 80 -5.84 -2.25 -12.73
N LEU A 81 -5.95 -1.21 -11.90
CA LEU A 81 -6.56 0.05 -12.30
C LEU A 81 -5.61 0.86 -13.18
N ILE A 82 -4.32 0.92 -12.87
CA ILE A 82 -3.40 1.85 -13.56
C ILE A 82 -2.04 1.25 -13.91
N GLY A 83 -1.79 -0.03 -13.62
CA GLY A 83 -0.46 -0.62 -13.76
C GLY A 83 0.06 -0.64 -15.20
N ASP A 84 -0.82 -0.74 -16.19
CA ASP A 84 -0.50 -0.66 -17.62
C ASP A 84 0.07 0.70 -18.04
N LYS A 85 -0.22 1.76 -17.27
CA LYS A 85 0.25 3.12 -17.53
C LYS A 85 1.60 3.45 -16.87
N ILE A 86 2.10 2.57 -15.98
CA ILE A 86 3.30 2.87 -15.17
C ILE A 86 4.49 2.08 -15.72
N PRO A 87 5.63 2.72 -16.02
CA PRO A 87 6.84 2.02 -16.44
C PRO A 87 7.33 1.04 -15.37
N GLU A 88 7.70 -0.18 -15.76
CA GLU A 88 8.23 -1.20 -14.85
C GLU A 88 9.49 -0.73 -14.10
N SER A 89 10.27 0.17 -14.70
CA SER A 89 11.47 0.75 -14.11
C SER A 89 11.19 1.82 -13.04
N ASP A 90 9.92 2.18 -12.79
CA ASP A 90 9.60 3.19 -11.80
C ASP A 90 9.80 2.66 -10.37
N LEU A 91 10.85 3.15 -9.71
CA LEU A 91 11.27 2.67 -8.38
C LEU A 91 10.21 2.92 -7.29
N ARG A 92 9.37 3.95 -7.44
CA ARG A 92 8.29 4.25 -6.48
C ARG A 92 7.13 3.27 -6.65
N TRP A 93 6.84 2.89 -7.89
CA TRP A 93 5.89 1.83 -8.21
C TRP A 93 6.39 0.46 -7.73
N GLN A 94 7.65 0.10 -8.02
CA GLN A 94 8.26 -1.13 -7.51
C GLN A 94 8.19 -1.20 -5.98
N ASN A 95 8.49 -0.10 -5.30
CA ASN A 95 8.39 -0.03 -3.84
C ASN A 95 6.96 -0.27 -3.32
N PHE A 96 5.94 0.22 -4.05
CA PHE A 96 4.54 -0.11 -3.76
C PHE A 96 4.20 -1.58 -4.01
N LEU A 97 4.75 -2.21 -5.06
CA LEU A 97 4.56 -3.64 -5.29
C LEU A 97 5.19 -4.49 -4.17
N ILE A 98 6.35 -4.08 -3.64
CA ILE A 98 6.95 -4.71 -2.45
C ILE A 98 6.02 -4.58 -1.23
N LEU A 99 5.36 -3.43 -1.05
CA LEU A 99 4.35 -3.27 0.01
C LEU A 99 3.20 -4.28 -0.15
N LEU A 100 2.74 -4.55 -1.37
CA LEU A 100 1.72 -5.57 -1.62
C LEU A 100 2.22 -6.97 -1.24
N SER A 101 3.45 -7.34 -1.60
CA SER A 101 4.05 -8.62 -1.18
C SER A 101 4.18 -8.73 0.35
N ILE A 102 4.52 -7.64 1.03
CA ILE A 102 4.54 -7.59 2.49
C ILE A 102 3.13 -7.79 3.06
N MET A 103 2.12 -7.13 2.48
CA MET A 103 0.72 -7.27 2.86
C MET A 103 0.25 -8.72 2.71
N ASP A 104 0.57 -9.38 1.60
CA ASP A 104 0.20 -10.77 1.35
C ASP A 104 0.72 -11.71 2.45
N LEU A 105 2.01 -11.58 2.82
CA LEU A 105 2.61 -12.41 3.87
C LEU A 105 2.03 -12.11 5.26
N ILE A 106 1.80 -10.84 5.60
CA ILE A 106 1.27 -10.46 6.93
C ILE A 106 -0.19 -10.90 7.09
N PHE A 107 -0.95 -10.91 6.01
CA PHE A 107 -2.38 -11.18 6.03
C PHE A 107 -2.68 -12.67 5.78
N ALA A 108 -1.66 -13.44 5.40
CA ALA A 108 -1.78 -14.88 5.22
C ALA A 108 -2.30 -15.58 6.49
N PRO A 109 -3.20 -16.58 6.36
CA PRO A 109 -3.73 -17.32 7.50
C PRO A 109 -2.71 -18.32 8.10
N LYS A 110 -1.65 -18.61 7.34
CA LYS A 110 -0.54 -19.50 7.67
C LYS A 110 0.72 -18.94 7.01
N VAL A 111 1.84 -19.03 7.72
CA VAL A 111 3.16 -18.57 7.27
C VAL A 111 4.20 -19.59 7.73
N SER A 112 5.13 -19.93 6.86
CA SER A 112 6.28 -20.80 7.14
C SER A 112 7.46 -19.99 7.70
N GLN A 113 8.51 -20.68 8.14
CA GLN A 113 9.73 -20.01 8.60
C GLN A 113 10.48 -19.30 7.46
N ASP A 114 10.39 -19.84 6.24
CA ASP A 114 10.96 -19.22 5.05
C ASP A 114 10.20 -17.95 4.69
N ASP A 115 8.86 -17.96 4.81
CA ASP A 115 8.02 -16.77 4.62
C ASP A 115 8.39 -15.65 5.59
N ILE A 116 8.66 -15.98 6.85
CA ILE A 116 9.08 -15.00 7.87
C ILE A 116 10.46 -14.41 7.54
N SER A 117 11.37 -15.24 7.07
CA SER A 117 12.71 -14.81 6.65
C SER A 117 12.61 -13.89 5.43
N TYR A 118 11.79 -14.26 4.45
CA TYR A 118 11.54 -13.46 3.25
C TYR A 118 10.83 -12.14 3.58
N LEU A 119 9.86 -12.15 4.51
CA LEU A 119 9.21 -10.93 5.00
C LEU A 119 10.23 -9.93 5.57
N SER A 120 11.25 -10.40 6.28
CA SER A 120 12.31 -9.54 6.82
C SER A 120 13.08 -8.82 5.72
N ILE A 121 13.42 -9.54 4.64
CA ILE A 121 14.11 -9.00 3.46
C ILE A 121 13.22 -7.98 2.75
N LEU A 122 11.97 -8.33 2.46
CA LEU A 122 11.02 -7.42 1.81
C LEU A 122 10.84 -6.12 2.59
N ILE A 123 10.74 -6.18 3.92
CA ILE A 123 10.59 -4.99 4.76
C ILE A 123 11.85 -4.13 4.72
N GLN A 124 13.04 -4.73 4.74
CA GLN A 124 14.29 -4.01 4.60
C GLN A 124 14.37 -3.29 3.25
N ASP A 125 14.16 -4.02 2.16
CA ASP A 125 14.19 -3.48 0.80
C ASP A 125 13.15 -2.38 0.61
N HIS A 126 11.93 -2.59 1.13
CA HIS A 126 10.87 -1.59 1.10
C HIS A 126 11.27 -0.29 1.79
N HIS A 127 11.80 -0.35 3.01
CA HIS A 127 12.16 0.85 3.77
C HIS A 127 13.37 1.57 3.17
N SER A 128 14.40 0.82 2.75
CA SER A 128 15.57 1.39 2.07
C SER A 128 15.16 2.12 0.80
N SER A 129 14.37 1.47 -0.06
CA SER A 129 13.82 2.07 -1.28
C SER A 129 12.93 3.28 -0.98
N PHE A 130 12.09 3.21 0.07
CA PHE A 130 11.23 4.33 0.44
C PHE A 130 12.04 5.55 0.87
N SER A 131 13.01 5.37 1.78
CA SER A 131 13.89 6.46 2.23
C SER A 131 14.71 7.06 1.09
N GLN A 132 15.16 6.24 0.14
CA GLN A 132 15.93 6.70 -1.02
C GLN A 132 15.06 7.48 -2.02
N HIS A 133 13.85 7.01 -2.32
CA HIS A 133 13.04 7.55 -3.40
C HIS A 133 11.95 8.53 -2.97
N TYR A 134 11.72 8.69 -1.66
CA TYR A 134 10.86 9.71 -1.08
C TYR A 134 11.64 10.55 -0.06
N PRO A 135 12.64 11.36 -0.48
CA PRO A 135 13.54 12.06 0.45
C PRO A 135 12.85 13.14 1.30
N SER A 136 11.67 13.60 0.90
CA SER A 136 10.84 14.55 1.68
C SER A 136 9.88 13.86 2.65
N CYS A 137 9.92 12.52 2.72
CA CYS A 137 9.02 11.69 3.51
C CYS A 137 9.76 11.06 4.68
N ASN A 138 9.15 11.12 5.87
CA ASN A 138 9.72 10.53 7.07
C ASN A 138 9.16 9.13 7.31
N ILE A 139 9.98 8.24 7.87
CA ILE A 139 9.48 6.97 8.41
C ILE A 139 8.58 7.26 9.61
N THR A 140 7.29 6.97 9.47
CA THR A 140 6.33 7.11 10.57
C THR A 140 6.49 5.95 11.57
N PRO A 141 6.03 6.10 12.83
CA PRO A 141 6.04 5.00 13.79
C PRO A 141 5.33 3.73 13.26
N LYS A 142 4.21 3.89 12.52
CA LYS A 142 3.48 2.75 11.94
C LYS A 142 4.29 2.02 10.86
N LEU A 143 5.03 2.74 10.02
CA LEU A 143 5.98 2.13 9.08
C LEU A 143 7.09 1.39 9.83
N HIS A 144 7.71 2.04 10.81
CA HIS A 144 8.77 1.44 11.61
C HIS A 144 8.34 0.13 12.30
N TYR A 145 7.11 0.05 12.81
CA TYR A 145 6.59 -1.17 13.44
C TYR A 145 6.61 -2.40 12.53
N MET A 146 6.63 -2.23 11.20
CA MET A 146 6.74 -3.36 10.27
C MET A 146 8.02 -4.14 10.50
N VAL A 147 9.14 -3.48 10.86
CA VAL A 147 10.43 -4.13 11.15
C VAL A 147 10.33 -5.20 12.23
N HIS A 148 9.35 -5.09 13.14
CA HIS A 148 9.16 -6.05 14.21
C HIS A 148 8.23 -7.22 13.84
N TYR A 149 7.49 -7.14 12.73
CA TYR A 149 6.52 -8.16 12.36
C TYR A 149 7.11 -9.56 12.16
N PRO A 150 8.27 -9.76 11.53
CA PRO A 150 8.85 -11.10 11.43
C PRO A 150 9.06 -11.76 12.80
N THR A 151 9.59 -11.00 13.78
CA THR A 151 9.78 -11.46 15.16
C THR A 151 8.47 -11.79 15.84
N TRP A 152 7.45 -10.93 15.71
CA TRP A 152 6.14 -11.16 16.31
C TRP A 152 5.44 -12.38 15.70
N ILE A 153 5.50 -12.53 14.37
CA ILE A 153 4.90 -13.66 13.67
C ILE A 153 5.57 -14.98 14.05
N SER A 154 6.90 -14.99 14.16
CA SER A 154 7.65 -16.19 14.60
C SER A 154 7.25 -16.63 16.01
N ARG A 155 6.97 -15.69 16.91
CA ARG A 155 6.64 -15.97 18.33
C ARG A 155 5.18 -16.28 18.56
N CYS A 156 4.28 -15.58 17.87
CA CYS A 156 2.84 -15.56 18.17
C CYS A 156 2.00 -16.20 17.05
N GLY A 157 2.60 -16.54 15.92
CA GLY A 157 1.90 -16.98 14.72
C GLY A 157 1.36 -15.83 13.87
N PRO A 158 0.55 -16.13 12.83
CA PRO A 158 0.06 -15.14 11.88
C PRO A 158 -0.73 -13.99 12.53
N LEU A 159 -0.42 -12.76 12.14
CA LEU A 159 -1.09 -11.55 12.65
C LEU A 159 -2.54 -11.41 12.17
N SER A 160 -2.97 -12.20 11.18
CA SER A 160 -4.36 -12.25 10.72
C SER A 160 -5.34 -12.78 11.78
N ARG A 161 -4.82 -13.40 12.85
CA ARG A 161 -5.60 -13.94 13.97
C ARG A 161 -5.85 -12.93 15.10
N PHE A 162 -5.30 -11.72 15.00
CA PHE A 162 -5.33 -10.66 16.00
C PHE A 162 -5.72 -9.31 15.37
#